data_AF-A0A4R8MIJ1-F1
#
_entry.id   AF-A0A4R8MIJ1-F1
#
_cell.length_a   1.000
_cell.length_b   1.000
_cell.length_c   1.000
_cell.angle_alpha   90.00
_cell.angle_beta   90.00
_cell.angle_gamma   90.00
#
_symmetry.space_group_name_H-M   'P 1'
#
loop_
_entity.id
_entity.type
_entity.pdbx_description
1 polymer ?
#
loop_
_entity_poly.entity_id
_entity_poly.type
_entity_poly.pdbx_seq_one_letter_code
_entity_poly.pdbx_strand_id
1 'polypeptide(L)'
;MKSLNLTLLIFLSLINFCKLHKNDKKYFEVTAKSGLILRSGPGQDYEKITTLPIKTVGKIIRLIGNPIYIQEKKGRWLEVETEHLNGFIFSGFVVTHENLESLNRSQKNISFQEFKGITPFVKSNYSLAEISQKSFENFKEYEEDLKLETKTILEINNFKILLVSSKNEYSDYRTIIVHNKINGNNFIPELNNFHPISIAENSKIISGIEYACYNCCATPIELFAILAEDKIYTVSIPITDTVASCDLEGQVQTDFSQLRLTKKNDIIIHKTIYDCSHDPNCSKDGAEDNCKPTMVYSDKFILIENPFYNPNIFEFEAKIIPEKILNEFKTGRKANINNHIN
;
A
#
# COMPACT_ATOMS: atom_id res chain seq x y z
N MET A 1 50.00 -47.17 5.69
CA MET A 1 48.61 -46.78 6.03
C MET A 1 48.64 -45.43 6.73
N LYS A 2 47.79 -44.48 6.27
CA LYS A 2 47.42 -43.19 6.87
C LYS A 2 48.42 -42.03 6.77
N SER A 3 48.38 -41.33 5.64
CA SER A 3 48.56 -39.87 5.59
C SER A 3 47.59 -39.28 4.57
N LEU A 4 46.30 -39.33 4.90
CA LEU A 4 45.24 -38.65 4.17
C LEU A 4 44.37 -37.92 5.20
N ASN A 5 43.98 -36.69 4.88
CA ASN A 5 43.06 -35.82 5.62
C ASN A 5 43.67 -34.97 6.75
N LEU A 6 44.45 -33.94 6.38
CA LEU A 6 44.53 -32.74 7.22
C LEU A 6 44.31 -31.42 6.45
N THR A 7 44.30 -31.45 5.11
CA THR A 7 44.09 -30.25 4.29
C THR A 7 42.64 -29.94 3.96
N LEU A 8 41.68 -30.83 4.27
CA LEU A 8 40.25 -30.62 3.98
C LEU A 8 39.48 -29.89 5.10
N LEU A 9 40.09 -29.66 6.27
CA LEU A 9 39.39 -29.02 7.40
C LEU A 9 39.51 -27.48 7.44
N ILE A 10 40.42 -26.89 6.67
CA ILE A 10 40.65 -25.43 6.70
C ILE A 10 39.80 -24.69 5.64
N PHE A 11 39.34 -25.39 4.61
CA PHE A 11 38.48 -24.81 3.56
C PHE A 11 36.99 -24.71 3.92
N LEU A 12 36.56 -25.28 5.06
CA LEU A 12 35.18 -25.14 5.56
C LEU A 12 34.96 -23.90 6.45
N SER A 13 35.97 -23.05 6.67
CA SER A 13 35.87 -21.88 7.55
C SER A 13 35.52 -20.56 6.85
N LEU A 14 35.38 -20.55 5.51
CA LEU A 14 35.13 -19.33 4.74
C LEU A 14 33.72 -19.22 4.12
N ILE A 15 32.78 -20.11 4.47
CA ILE A 15 31.37 -20.04 4.01
C ILE A 15 30.45 -19.39 5.06
N ASN A 16 30.98 -18.54 5.94
CA ASN A 16 30.20 -17.92 7.03
C ASN A 16 30.15 -16.40 6.95
N PHE A 17 29.98 -15.84 5.75
CA PHE A 17 29.55 -14.44 5.60
C PHE A 17 28.44 -14.31 4.57
N CYS A 18 27.25 -14.74 4.97
CA CYS A 18 26.02 -13.97 4.75
C CYS A 18 25.04 -14.23 5.90
N LYS A 19 25.42 -13.82 7.12
CA LYS A 19 24.42 -13.48 8.14
C LYS A 19 24.09 -12.00 7.95
N LEU A 20 23.21 -11.71 7.00
CA LEU A 20 22.54 -10.41 6.93
C LEU A 20 21.37 -10.45 7.94
N HIS A 21 21.53 -9.66 9.03
CA HIS A 21 20.56 -9.17 10.02
C HIS A 21 19.45 -10.13 10.51
N LYS A 22 19.47 -10.75 11.70
CA LYS A 22 19.70 -10.30 13.09
C LYS A 22 18.76 -9.18 13.57
N ASN A 23 17.61 -9.57 14.12
CA ASN A 23 16.80 -8.84 15.12
C ASN A 23 16.67 -7.33 14.88
N ASP A 24 16.04 -6.93 13.77
CA ASP A 24 15.45 -5.59 13.75
C ASP A 24 14.33 -5.60 14.78
N LYS A 25 14.53 -4.82 15.85
CA LYS A 25 13.50 -4.58 16.86
C LYS A 25 12.34 -3.90 16.16
N LYS A 26 11.31 -4.69 15.83
CA LYS A 26 10.05 -4.15 15.35
C LYS A 26 9.41 -3.42 16.53
N TYR A 27 8.95 -2.20 16.33
CA TYR A 27 8.17 -1.45 17.31
C TYR A 27 6.69 -1.63 17.01
N PHE A 28 5.84 -1.37 18.00
CA PHE A 28 4.40 -1.29 17.80
C PHE A 28 3.86 0.06 18.27
N GLU A 29 2.74 0.46 17.67
CA GLU A 29 1.90 1.57 18.12
C GLU A 29 0.45 1.09 18.22
N VAL A 30 -0.19 1.30 19.38
CA VAL A 30 -1.60 0.94 19.60
C VAL A 30 -2.52 1.86 18.82
N THR A 31 -3.38 1.30 17.97
CA THR A 31 -4.37 2.07 17.20
C THR A 31 -5.80 1.95 17.72
N ALA A 32 -6.10 0.96 18.57
CA ALA A 32 -7.45 0.81 19.13
C ALA A 32 -7.85 1.99 20.03
N LYS A 33 -8.97 2.66 19.70
CA LYS A 33 -9.55 3.79 20.45
C LYS A 33 -9.79 3.52 21.93
N SER A 34 -10.36 2.36 22.22
CA SER A 34 -10.63 1.90 23.59
C SER A 34 -9.36 1.45 24.34
N GLY A 35 -8.20 1.56 23.69
CA GLY A 35 -6.95 0.95 24.12
C GLY A 35 -6.86 -0.52 23.75
N LEU A 36 -5.73 -1.13 24.05
CA LEU A 36 -5.44 -2.53 23.76
C LEU A 36 -5.09 -3.28 25.04
N ILE A 37 -5.75 -4.40 25.28
CA ILE A 37 -5.52 -5.21 26.47
C ILE A 37 -4.14 -5.88 26.38
N LEU A 38 -3.27 -5.59 27.35
CA LEU A 38 -2.03 -6.32 27.60
C LEU A 38 -2.34 -7.53 28.49
N ARG A 39 -1.94 -8.72 28.05
CA ARG A 39 -2.24 -9.98 28.73
C ARG A 39 -0.99 -10.68 29.23
N SER A 40 -1.16 -11.57 30.20
CA SER A 40 -0.09 -12.42 30.75
C SER A 40 0.34 -13.55 29.82
N GLY A 41 -0.48 -13.88 28.80
CA GLY A 41 -0.15 -14.86 27.78
C GLY A 41 -0.85 -14.61 26.44
N PRO A 42 -0.45 -15.35 25.39
CA PRO A 42 -0.98 -15.19 24.04
C PRO A 42 -2.34 -15.90 23.90
N GLY A 43 -3.44 -15.19 24.18
CA GLY A 43 -4.81 -15.69 24.03
C GLY A 43 -5.85 -14.80 24.72
N GLN A 44 -7.12 -14.90 24.32
CA GLN A 44 -8.20 -14.10 24.94
C GLN A 44 -8.54 -14.53 26.37
N ASP A 45 -8.18 -15.76 26.74
CA ASP A 45 -8.48 -16.33 28.06
C ASP A 45 -7.39 -16.04 29.11
N TYR A 46 -6.23 -15.54 28.70
CA TYR A 46 -5.17 -15.16 29.63
C TYR A 46 -5.53 -13.89 30.40
N GLU A 47 -5.07 -13.82 31.64
CA GLU A 47 -5.33 -12.70 32.54
C GLU A 47 -4.93 -11.36 31.92
N LYS A 48 -5.82 -10.38 32.10
CA LYS A 48 -5.55 -8.98 31.75
C LYS A 48 -4.56 -8.41 32.77
N ILE A 49 -3.40 -7.96 32.28
CA ILE A 49 -2.44 -7.17 33.06
C ILE A 49 -2.96 -5.73 33.16
N THR A 50 -3.22 -5.11 32.01
CA THR A 50 -3.73 -3.74 31.93
C THR A 50 -4.39 -3.47 30.57
N THR A 51 -4.94 -2.28 30.38
CA THR A 51 -5.28 -1.75 29.05
C THR A 51 -4.26 -0.68 28.69
N LEU A 52 -3.51 -0.91 27.61
CA LEU A 52 -2.62 0.09 27.02
C LEU A 52 -3.47 1.17 26.32
N PRO A 53 -3.30 2.46 26.63
CA PRO A 53 -3.96 3.53 25.91
C PRO A 53 -3.65 3.53 24.40
N ILE A 54 -4.50 4.16 23.60
CA ILE A 54 -4.17 4.46 22.19
C ILE A 54 -2.87 5.26 22.09
N LYS A 55 -2.10 5.05 21.02
CA LYS A 55 -0.75 5.59 20.79
C LYS A 55 0.32 5.12 21.78
N THR A 56 0.02 4.15 22.65
CA THR A 56 1.06 3.47 23.42
C THR A 56 2.02 2.79 22.47
N VAL A 57 3.31 2.95 22.73
CA VAL A 57 4.38 2.35 21.93
C VAL A 57 5.24 1.40 22.75
N GLY A 58 5.88 0.48 22.05
CA GLY A 58 6.85 -0.41 22.65
C GLY A 58 7.58 -1.24 21.61
N LYS A 59 8.35 -2.21 22.09
CA LYS A 59 9.11 -3.14 21.27
C LYS A 59 8.36 -4.45 21.15
N ILE A 60 8.41 -5.02 19.96
CA ILE A 60 7.97 -6.39 19.68
C ILE A 60 9.18 -7.28 19.90
N ILE A 61 9.04 -8.21 20.85
CA ILE A 61 10.05 -9.22 21.17
C ILE A 61 9.97 -10.36 20.16
N ARG A 62 8.75 -10.86 19.90
CA ARG A 62 8.48 -11.88 18.87
C ARG A 62 7.00 -11.99 18.54
N LEU A 63 6.71 -12.61 17.39
CA LEU A 63 5.36 -13.04 17.02
C LEU A 63 5.13 -14.47 17.52
N ILE A 64 3.91 -14.78 17.94
CA ILE A 64 3.53 -16.06 18.54
C ILE A 64 2.30 -16.62 17.83
N GLY A 65 2.39 -17.90 17.50
CA GLY A 65 1.31 -18.67 16.93
C GLY A 65 1.00 -18.31 15.46
N ASN A 66 -0.05 -18.95 14.97
CA ASN A 66 -0.60 -18.70 13.65
C ASN A 66 -1.52 -17.48 13.66
N PRO A 67 -1.76 -16.81 12.51
CA PRO A 67 -2.77 -15.78 12.40
C PRO A 67 -4.15 -16.30 12.81
N ILE A 68 -4.87 -15.52 13.59
CA ILE A 68 -6.26 -15.77 14.01
C ILE A 68 -7.10 -14.51 13.77
N TYR A 69 -8.42 -14.63 13.89
CA TYR A 69 -9.34 -13.49 13.85
C TYR A 69 -9.83 -13.15 15.26
N ILE A 70 -9.77 -11.88 15.63
CA ILE A 70 -10.37 -11.33 16.84
C ILE A 70 -11.13 -10.06 16.44
N GLN A 71 -12.45 -10.03 16.67
CA GLN A 71 -13.32 -8.91 16.28
C GLN A 71 -13.09 -8.50 14.82
N GLU A 72 -13.16 -9.48 13.91
CA GLU A 72 -12.98 -9.30 12.46
C GLU A 72 -11.58 -8.84 12.01
N LYS A 73 -10.67 -8.51 12.94
CA LYS A 73 -9.27 -8.19 12.62
C LYS A 73 -8.42 -9.46 12.61
N LYS A 74 -7.69 -9.68 11.51
CA LYS A 74 -6.71 -10.78 11.36
C LYS A 74 -5.39 -10.38 12.02
N GLY A 75 -4.77 -11.27 12.79
CA GLY A 75 -3.50 -10.95 13.44
C GLY A 75 -2.87 -12.12 14.17
N ARG A 76 -1.68 -11.91 14.71
CA ARG A 76 -0.97 -12.86 15.58
C ARG A 76 -0.83 -12.26 16.98
N TRP A 77 -0.50 -13.10 17.96
CA TRP A 77 -0.09 -12.59 19.26
C TRP A 77 1.34 -12.05 19.18
N LEU A 78 1.57 -10.89 19.78
CA LEU A 78 2.87 -10.24 19.90
C LEU A 78 3.30 -10.31 21.35
N GLU A 79 4.48 -10.84 21.62
CA GLU A 79 5.16 -10.61 22.89
C GLU A 79 5.83 -9.24 22.81
N VAL A 80 5.52 -8.37 23.77
CA VAL A 80 5.91 -6.96 23.73
C VAL A 80 6.49 -6.46 25.04
N GLU A 81 7.36 -5.47 24.92
CA GLU A 81 7.94 -4.69 26.02
C GLU A 81 7.57 -3.22 25.83
N THR A 82 6.87 -2.65 26.80
CA THR A 82 6.65 -1.20 26.93
C THR A 82 7.65 -0.62 27.93
N GLU A 83 7.62 0.69 28.18
CA GLU A 83 8.50 1.32 29.17
C GLU A 83 8.35 0.71 30.59
N HIS A 84 7.16 0.22 30.93
CA HIS A 84 6.85 -0.21 32.30
C HIS A 84 6.36 -1.65 32.42
N LEU A 85 5.91 -2.27 31.33
CA LEU A 85 5.22 -3.55 31.36
C LEU A 85 5.63 -4.45 30.20
N ASN A 86 5.67 -5.75 30.48
CA ASN A 86 5.85 -6.82 29.50
C ASN A 86 4.58 -7.66 29.43
N GLY A 87 4.28 -8.19 28.26
CA GLY A 87 3.14 -9.08 28.10
C GLY A 87 2.82 -9.35 26.64
N PHE A 88 1.57 -9.69 26.39
CA PHE A 88 1.10 -10.11 25.07
C PHE A 88 -0.06 -9.24 24.62
N ILE A 89 0.01 -8.79 23.37
CA ILE A 89 -1.04 -8.02 22.70
C ILE A 89 -1.38 -8.66 21.37
N PHE A 90 -2.58 -8.39 20.85
CA PHE A 90 -3.00 -8.91 19.56
C PHE A 90 -2.63 -7.94 18.43
N SER A 91 -1.95 -8.43 17.39
CA SER A 91 -1.39 -7.59 16.33
C SER A 91 -2.46 -6.93 15.45
N GLY A 92 -3.71 -7.43 15.47
CA GLY A 92 -4.81 -6.82 14.71
C GLY A 92 -5.17 -5.40 15.17
N PHE A 93 -4.68 -4.96 16.33
CA PHE A 93 -4.98 -3.66 16.93
C PHE A 93 -3.75 -2.76 17.09
N VAL A 94 -2.68 -3.03 16.35
CA VAL A 94 -1.46 -2.22 16.34
C VAL A 94 -0.92 -2.04 14.94
N VAL A 95 -0.18 -0.95 14.73
CA VAL A 95 0.71 -0.78 13.58
C VAL A 95 2.11 -1.18 14.02
N THR A 96 2.85 -1.88 13.15
CA THR A 96 4.23 -2.29 13.43
C THR A 96 5.21 -1.46 12.61
N HIS A 97 6.32 -1.07 13.23
CA HIS A 97 7.35 -0.24 12.62
C HIS A 97 8.69 -0.97 12.63
N GLU A 98 9.45 -0.88 11.55
CA GLU A 98 10.73 -1.58 11.44
C GLU A 98 11.81 -0.98 12.35
N ASN A 99 11.70 0.31 12.67
CA ASN A 99 12.70 1.03 13.46
C ASN A 99 12.09 2.23 14.20
N LEU A 100 12.88 2.82 15.09
CA LEU A 100 12.45 3.97 15.90
C LEU A 100 12.22 5.22 15.04
N GLU A 101 12.87 5.34 13.89
CA GLU A 101 12.64 6.47 12.98
C GLU A 101 11.25 6.39 12.34
N SER A 102 10.83 5.21 11.86
CA SER A 102 9.49 5.01 11.30
C SER A 102 8.38 5.11 12.35
N LEU A 103 8.65 4.72 13.60
CA LEU A 103 7.76 4.98 14.74
C LEU A 103 7.68 6.48 15.06
N ASN A 104 8.82 7.16 15.21
CA ASN A 104 8.84 8.59 15.47
C ASN A 104 8.19 9.37 14.33
N ARG A 105 8.33 8.87 13.09
CA ARG A 105 7.62 9.39 11.93
C ARG A 105 6.13 9.22 12.13
N SER A 106 5.58 8.03 12.45
CA SER A 106 4.14 7.89 12.71
C SER A 106 3.64 8.73 13.89
N GLN A 107 4.41 8.88 14.96
CA GLN A 107 4.00 9.66 16.13
C GLN A 107 4.07 11.18 15.91
N LYS A 108 5.12 11.68 15.25
CA LYS A 108 5.24 13.09 14.84
C LYS A 108 4.27 13.40 13.71
N ASN A 109 3.96 12.38 12.93
CA ASN A 109 2.98 12.43 11.89
C ASN A 109 1.60 11.99 12.43
N ILE A 110 0.89 12.93 13.03
CA ILE A 110 -0.43 13.27 12.46
C ILE A 110 -0.20 13.90 11.07
N SER A 111 0.73 13.38 10.26
CA SER A 111 0.95 13.81 8.89
C SER A 111 0.02 12.92 8.14
N PHE A 112 -1.14 13.48 7.87
CA PHE A 112 -1.55 13.64 6.48
C PHE A 112 -0.48 13.10 5.54
N GLN A 113 -0.73 11.95 4.92
CA GLN A 113 0.04 11.61 3.75
C GLN A 113 -0.26 12.75 2.79
N GLU A 114 0.68 13.69 2.69
CA GLU A 114 0.72 14.58 1.53
C GLU A 114 0.52 13.66 0.34
N PHE A 115 -0.48 14.00 -0.49
CA PHE A 115 -0.80 13.24 -1.68
C PHE A 115 0.52 12.81 -2.32
N LYS A 116 0.80 11.48 -2.33
CA LYS A 116 2.11 10.92 -2.74
C LYS A 116 2.48 11.25 -4.20
N GLY A 117 1.65 12.02 -4.88
CA GLY A 117 1.93 12.53 -6.19
C GLY A 117 1.65 11.49 -7.25
N ILE A 118 2.31 11.73 -8.37
CA ILE A 118 2.35 10.84 -9.52
C ILE A 118 3.68 10.10 -9.45
N THR A 119 3.65 8.78 -9.30
CA THR A 119 4.85 7.95 -9.15
C THR A 119 5.15 7.25 -10.48
N PRO A 120 6.35 7.35 -11.06
CA PRO A 120 6.67 6.67 -12.30
C PRO A 120 6.88 5.17 -12.09
N PHE A 121 6.59 4.38 -13.11
CA PHE A 121 7.13 3.02 -13.20
C PHE A 121 8.62 3.11 -13.51
N VAL A 122 9.38 2.19 -12.95
CA VAL A 122 10.82 2.08 -13.18
C VAL A 122 11.05 1.26 -14.44
N LYS A 123 11.89 1.80 -15.33
CA LYS A 123 12.39 1.04 -16.48
C LYS A 123 13.35 -0.05 -16.00
N SER A 124 13.11 -1.28 -16.45
CA SER A 124 13.95 -2.43 -16.17
C SER A 124 14.69 -2.89 -17.42
N ASN A 125 15.97 -3.20 -17.27
CA ASN A 125 16.80 -3.81 -18.30
C ASN A 125 16.78 -5.35 -18.27
N TYR A 126 16.07 -5.93 -17.32
CA TYR A 126 15.92 -7.39 -17.20
C TYR A 126 14.87 -7.91 -18.19
N SER A 127 15.01 -9.18 -18.59
CA SER A 127 13.99 -9.90 -19.34
C SER A 127 12.72 -10.11 -18.49
N LEU A 128 11.59 -10.38 -19.15
CA LEU A 128 10.31 -10.58 -18.45
C LEU A 128 10.36 -11.75 -17.45
N ALA A 129 11.11 -12.81 -17.77
CA ALA A 129 11.30 -13.96 -16.89
C ALA A 129 12.14 -13.59 -15.65
N GLU A 130 13.24 -12.85 -15.84
CA GLU A 130 14.07 -12.37 -14.73
C GLU A 130 13.32 -11.40 -13.82
N ILE A 131 12.52 -10.48 -14.38
CA ILE A 131 11.69 -9.58 -13.58
C ILE A 131 10.69 -10.37 -12.75
N SER A 132 9.96 -11.29 -13.39
CA SER A 132 8.94 -12.11 -12.70
C SER A 132 9.55 -12.90 -11.55
N GLN A 133 10.73 -13.50 -11.78
CA GLN A 133 11.45 -14.25 -10.77
C GLN A 133 11.94 -13.36 -9.61
N LYS A 134 12.53 -12.20 -9.89
CA LYS A 134 12.99 -11.26 -8.85
C LYS A 134 11.85 -10.71 -8.02
N SER A 135 10.75 -10.31 -8.67
CA SER A 135 9.54 -9.87 -7.99
C SER A 135 8.98 -10.96 -7.08
N PHE A 136 9.02 -12.22 -7.54
CA PHE A 136 8.58 -13.37 -6.76
C PHE A 136 9.52 -13.69 -5.58
N GLU A 137 10.84 -13.64 -5.76
CA GLU A 137 11.82 -13.92 -4.71
C GLU A 137 11.69 -12.96 -3.53
N ASN A 138 11.47 -11.67 -3.80
CA ASN A 138 11.19 -10.67 -2.76
C ASN A 138 9.94 -10.99 -1.95
N PHE A 139 8.96 -11.67 -2.54
CA PHE A 139 7.72 -12.06 -1.87
C PHE A 139 7.84 -13.42 -1.15
N LYS A 140 8.54 -14.38 -1.75
CA LYS A 140 8.74 -15.74 -1.21
C LYS A 140 9.48 -15.75 0.12
N GLU A 141 10.27 -14.73 0.44
CA GLU A 141 10.92 -14.59 1.75
C GLU A 141 9.93 -14.74 2.92
N TYR A 142 8.65 -14.44 2.70
CA TYR A 142 7.62 -14.50 3.73
C TYR A 142 6.84 -15.81 3.78
N GLU A 143 6.79 -16.60 2.69
CA GLU A 143 5.97 -17.82 2.59
C GLU A 143 6.56 -18.86 1.62
N GLU A 144 6.84 -20.08 2.12
CA GLU A 144 7.63 -21.09 1.41
C GLU A 144 6.86 -21.88 0.32
N ASP A 145 5.53 -21.94 0.40
CA ASP A 145 4.65 -22.76 -0.44
C ASP A 145 4.09 -22.04 -1.68
N LEU A 146 4.51 -20.79 -1.89
CA LEU A 146 4.09 -19.97 -3.00
C LEU A 146 4.57 -20.51 -4.35
N LYS A 147 3.70 -20.43 -5.36
CA LYS A 147 4.00 -20.76 -6.75
C LYS A 147 3.84 -19.53 -7.63
N LEU A 148 4.86 -19.25 -8.42
CA LEU A 148 4.84 -18.14 -9.36
C LEU A 148 3.94 -18.49 -10.55
N GLU A 149 3.01 -17.60 -10.84
CA GLU A 149 2.17 -17.64 -12.03
C GLU A 149 2.37 -16.35 -12.83
N THR A 150 2.40 -16.48 -14.16
CA THR A 150 2.46 -15.34 -15.07
C THR A 150 1.39 -15.47 -16.13
N LYS A 151 0.65 -14.39 -16.38
CA LYS A 151 -0.46 -14.36 -17.33
C LYS A 151 -0.47 -13.06 -18.10
N THR A 152 -0.63 -13.11 -19.42
CA THR A 152 -0.89 -11.88 -20.20
C THR A 152 -2.33 -11.44 -19.93
N ILE A 153 -2.51 -10.26 -19.33
CA ILE A 153 -3.83 -9.70 -19.00
C ILE A 153 -4.31 -8.67 -20.04
N LEU A 154 -3.38 -8.11 -20.80
CA LEU A 154 -3.68 -7.17 -21.88
C LEU A 154 -2.58 -7.22 -22.93
N GLU A 155 -2.96 -7.27 -24.20
CA GLU A 155 -2.04 -7.07 -25.32
C GLU A 155 -2.69 -6.16 -26.36
N ILE A 156 -2.09 -5.00 -26.56
CA ILE A 156 -2.47 -3.98 -27.54
C ILE A 156 -1.28 -3.65 -28.43
N ASN A 157 -1.46 -2.73 -29.39
CA ASN A 157 -0.41 -2.42 -30.36
C ASN A 157 0.90 -1.98 -29.69
N ASN A 158 0.81 -1.13 -28.66
CA ASN A 158 1.98 -0.51 -28.04
C ASN A 158 2.47 -1.26 -26.79
N PHE A 159 1.59 -2.02 -26.13
CA PHE A 159 1.87 -2.61 -24.83
C PHE A 159 1.42 -4.06 -24.74
N LYS A 160 2.21 -4.85 -24.02
CA LYS A 160 1.83 -6.16 -23.49
C LYS A 160 1.98 -6.11 -21.97
N ILE A 161 0.92 -6.47 -21.25
CA ILE A 161 0.88 -6.40 -19.79
C ILE A 161 0.79 -7.82 -19.25
N LEU A 162 1.80 -8.16 -18.46
CA LEU A 162 1.88 -9.42 -17.73
C LEU A 162 1.45 -9.17 -16.29
N LEU A 163 0.48 -9.95 -15.81
CA LEU A 163 0.23 -10.16 -14.41
C LEU A 163 1.24 -11.19 -13.91
N VAL A 164 1.98 -10.83 -12.87
CA VAL A 164 2.81 -11.74 -12.07
C VAL A 164 2.11 -11.93 -10.76
N SER A 165 1.74 -13.17 -10.44
CA SER A 165 0.96 -13.47 -9.24
C SER A 165 1.48 -14.68 -8.51
N SER A 166 1.17 -14.74 -7.23
CA SER A 166 1.32 -15.93 -6.41
C SER A 166 0.28 -15.94 -5.32
N LYS A 167 -0.33 -17.10 -5.07
CA LYS A 167 -1.42 -17.21 -4.10
C LYS A 167 -1.32 -18.51 -3.33
N ASN A 168 -1.59 -18.44 -2.03
CA ASN A 168 -1.86 -19.59 -1.17
C ASN A 168 -3.09 -19.27 -0.28
N GLU A 169 -3.27 -20.01 0.82
CA GLU A 169 -4.37 -19.79 1.74
C GLU A 169 -4.27 -18.51 2.58
N TYR A 170 -3.07 -17.91 2.68
CA TYR A 170 -2.82 -16.74 3.52
C TYR A 170 -2.54 -15.46 2.75
N SER A 171 -1.94 -15.58 1.58
CA SER A 171 -1.47 -14.49 0.75
C SER A 171 -2.02 -14.51 -0.66
N ASP A 172 -2.26 -13.32 -1.19
CA ASP A 172 -2.50 -13.05 -2.60
C ASP A 172 -1.49 -11.98 -3.00
N TYR A 173 -0.46 -12.34 -3.74
CA TYR A 173 0.53 -11.43 -4.33
C TYR A 173 0.19 -11.22 -5.78
N ARG A 174 0.13 -9.95 -6.19
CA ARG A 174 -0.06 -9.55 -7.58
C ARG A 174 0.80 -8.31 -7.86
N THR A 175 1.45 -8.32 -9.01
CA THR A 175 2.05 -7.14 -9.61
C THR A 175 1.91 -7.21 -11.13
N ILE A 176 2.19 -6.11 -11.82
CA ILE A 176 2.21 -6.08 -13.28
C ILE A 176 3.59 -5.74 -13.82
N ILE A 177 3.90 -6.30 -14.98
CA ILE A 177 5.02 -5.88 -15.83
C ILE A 177 4.43 -5.38 -17.13
N VAL A 178 4.78 -4.15 -17.52
CA VAL A 178 4.35 -3.58 -18.79
C VAL A 178 5.52 -3.62 -19.78
N HIS A 179 5.39 -4.44 -20.81
CA HIS A 179 6.32 -4.49 -21.93
C HIS A 179 5.85 -3.53 -23.03
N ASN A 180 6.70 -2.59 -23.39
CA ASN A 180 6.48 -1.67 -24.49
C ASN A 180 6.98 -2.29 -25.81
N LYS A 181 6.06 -2.59 -26.72
CA LYS A 181 6.33 -3.29 -27.98
C LYS A 181 7.02 -2.39 -29.01
N ILE A 182 6.97 -1.06 -28.85
CA ILE A 182 7.59 -0.11 -29.77
C ILE A 182 9.09 -0.02 -29.53
N ASN A 183 9.49 0.17 -28.27
CA ASN A 183 10.90 0.39 -27.91
C ASN A 183 11.56 -0.80 -27.20
N GLY A 184 10.81 -1.88 -26.92
CA GLY A 184 11.29 -3.09 -26.27
C GLY A 184 11.51 -2.98 -24.76
N ASN A 185 11.20 -1.83 -24.14
CA ASN A 185 11.45 -1.60 -22.72
C ASN A 185 10.43 -2.31 -21.84
N ASN A 186 10.90 -2.78 -20.68
CA ASN A 186 10.03 -3.31 -19.61
C ASN A 186 9.89 -2.27 -18.52
N PHE A 187 8.68 -2.08 -18.02
CA PHE A 187 8.35 -1.18 -16.94
C PHE A 187 7.73 -1.97 -15.79
N ILE A 188 8.19 -1.68 -14.57
CA ILE A 188 7.68 -2.25 -13.33
C ILE A 188 7.20 -1.12 -12.42
N PRO A 189 6.11 -1.31 -11.68
CA PRO A 189 5.74 -0.35 -10.64
C PRO A 189 6.88 -0.26 -9.62
N GLU A 190 7.24 0.96 -9.20
CA GLU A 190 8.20 1.16 -8.10
C GLU A 190 7.69 0.48 -6.82
N LEU A 191 6.37 0.51 -6.65
CA LEU A 191 5.62 -0.22 -5.65
C LEU A 191 5.51 -1.67 -6.11
N ASN A 192 6.32 -2.58 -5.56
CA ASN A 192 6.29 -4.02 -5.88
C ASN A 192 4.99 -4.75 -5.46
N ASN A 193 3.85 -4.04 -5.43
CA ASN A 193 2.57 -4.47 -4.88
C ASN A 193 1.38 -3.79 -5.60
N PHE A 194 1.47 -3.59 -6.91
CA PHE A 194 0.34 -3.06 -7.68
C PHE A 194 -0.61 -4.21 -8.06
N HIS A 195 -1.76 -4.33 -7.43
CA HIS A 195 -2.77 -5.33 -7.75
C HIS A 195 -3.74 -4.77 -8.77
N PRO A 196 -3.67 -5.20 -10.04
CA PRO A 196 -4.56 -4.67 -11.06
C PRO A 196 -5.98 -5.21 -10.84
N ILE A 197 -6.99 -4.33 -10.91
CA ILE A 197 -8.42 -4.64 -10.72
C ILE A 197 -9.18 -4.52 -12.03
N SER A 198 -8.94 -3.45 -12.79
CA SER A 198 -9.70 -3.21 -14.03
C SER A 198 -8.90 -2.44 -15.07
N ILE A 199 -9.38 -2.50 -16.30
CA ILE A 199 -8.82 -1.77 -17.44
C ILE A 199 -9.87 -0.78 -17.94
N ALA A 200 -9.45 0.47 -18.12
CA ALA A 200 -10.29 1.60 -18.52
C ALA A 200 -9.71 2.37 -19.71
N GLU A 201 -10.53 3.25 -20.28
CA GLU A 201 -10.13 4.21 -21.34
C GLU A 201 -9.41 3.57 -22.52
N ASN A 202 -10.05 2.56 -23.13
CA ASN A 202 -9.50 1.82 -24.28
C ASN A 202 -8.10 1.26 -23.99
N SER A 203 -7.95 0.67 -22.79
CA SER A 203 -6.72 -0.01 -22.38
C SER A 203 -5.54 0.92 -22.14
N LYS A 204 -5.80 2.19 -21.82
CA LYS A 204 -4.77 3.19 -21.48
C LYS A 204 -4.67 3.48 -19.98
N ILE A 205 -5.67 3.07 -19.21
CA ILE A 205 -5.67 3.19 -17.75
C ILE A 205 -5.87 1.80 -17.13
N ILE A 206 -5.11 1.50 -16.08
CA ILE A 206 -5.28 0.28 -15.27
C ILE A 206 -5.61 0.74 -13.85
N SER A 207 -6.80 0.43 -13.35
CA SER A 207 -7.08 0.64 -11.92
C SER A 207 -6.52 -0.52 -11.11
N GLY A 208 -6.13 -0.24 -9.88
CA GLY A 208 -5.61 -1.25 -8.98
C GLY A 208 -5.62 -0.79 -7.53
N ILE A 209 -5.09 -1.65 -6.68
CA ILE A 209 -4.82 -1.34 -5.28
C ILE A 209 -3.38 -1.64 -4.93
N GLU A 210 -2.85 -0.91 -3.97
CA GLU A 210 -1.59 -1.20 -3.30
C GLU A 210 -1.87 -1.57 -1.86
N TYR A 211 -1.28 -2.68 -1.38
CA TYR A 211 -1.26 -2.95 0.05
C TYR A 211 0.01 -2.37 0.68
N ALA A 212 -0.13 -1.59 1.75
CA ALA A 212 1.03 -1.06 2.47
C ALA A 212 1.89 -2.19 3.07
N CYS A 213 1.27 -3.33 3.39
CA CYS A 213 1.94 -4.56 3.78
C CYS A 213 1.11 -5.77 3.37
N TYR A 214 1.78 -6.86 2.99
CA TYR A 214 1.12 -8.15 2.80
C TYR A 214 0.83 -8.79 4.16
N ASN A 215 -0.32 -9.45 4.29
CA ASN A 215 -0.77 -10.12 5.53
C ASN A 215 -1.05 -9.21 6.75
N CYS A 216 -1.14 -7.90 6.55
CA CYS A 216 -1.55 -6.97 7.60
C CYS A 216 -2.97 -6.45 7.35
N CYS A 217 -3.60 -5.89 8.40
CA CYS A 217 -4.90 -5.21 8.29
C CYS A 217 -4.78 -3.78 7.74
N ALA A 218 -3.79 -3.50 6.88
CA ALA A 218 -3.71 -2.18 6.25
C ALA A 218 -4.81 -2.05 5.20
N THR A 219 -5.53 -0.93 5.24
CA THR A 219 -6.48 -0.56 4.19
C THR A 219 -5.70 -0.44 2.86
N PRO A 220 -6.11 -1.15 1.80
CA PRO A 220 -5.49 -0.99 0.50
C PRO A 220 -5.66 0.45 0.00
N ILE A 221 -4.64 0.98 -0.64
CA ILE A 221 -4.68 2.28 -1.28
C ILE A 221 -5.14 2.06 -2.72
N GLU A 222 -6.32 2.57 -3.07
CA GLU A 222 -6.76 2.58 -4.46
C GLU A 222 -5.93 3.56 -5.29
N LEU A 223 -5.56 3.11 -6.48
CA LEU A 223 -4.72 3.85 -7.39
C LEU A 223 -5.03 3.46 -8.84
N PHE A 224 -4.51 4.24 -9.79
CA PHE A 224 -4.53 3.83 -11.19
C PHE A 224 -3.22 4.15 -11.88
N ALA A 225 -2.87 3.34 -12.87
CA ALA A 225 -1.73 3.55 -13.76
C ALA A 225 -2.18 4.13 -15.10
N ILE A 226 -1.46 5.12 -15.60
CA ILE A 226 -1.60 5.72 -16.93
C ILE A 226 -0.50 5.17 -17.84
N LEU A 227 -0.89 4.57 -18.96
CA LEU A 227 0.03 4.04 -19.96
C LEU A 227 0.33 5.10 -21.02
N ALA A 228 1.43 5.85 -20.87
CA ALA A 228 1.94 6.74 -21.90
C ALA A 228 3.01 6.06 -22.77
N GLU A 229 3.31 6.61 -23.94
CA GLU A 229 4.14 5.94 -24.97
C GLU A 229 5.52 5.50 -24.49
N ASP A 230 6.22 6.30 -23.68
CA ASP A 230 7.57 6.01 -23.19
C ASP A 230 7.67 6.01 -21.66
N LYS A 231 6.57 6.31 -20.96
CA LYS A 231 6.51 6.46 -19.51
C LYS A 231 5.18 5.93 -18.99
N ILE A 232 5.22 5.35 -17.79
CA ILE A 232 4.02 4.86 -17.11
C ILE A 232 4.03 5.45 -15.72
N TYR A 233 2.87 5.84 -15.23
CA TYR A 233 2.76 6.52 -13.95
C TYR A 233 1.57 5.99 -13.16
N THR A 234 1.71 5.90 -11.85
CA THR A 234 0.62 5.69 -10.91
C THR A 234 0.18 6.98 -10.24
N VAL A 235 -1.12 7.06 -9.97
CA VAL A 235 -1.75 8.12 -9.21
C VAL A 235 -2.49 7.48 -8.05
N SER A 236 -2.16 7.86 -6.81
CA SER A 236 -2.74 7.28 -5.58
C SER A 236 -4.13 7.84 -5.26
N ILE A 237 -5.07 7.62 -6.17
CA ILE A 237 -6.52 7.81 -5.98
C ILE A 237 -7.29 6.73 -6.76
N PRO A 238 -8.53 6.40 -6.37
CA PRO A 238 -9.39 5.59 -7.20
C PRO A 238 -9.77 6.27 -8.52
N ILE A 239 -10.08 5.45 -9.52
CA ILE A 239 -10.60 5.91 -10.81
C ILE A 239 -12.08 6.36 -10.71
N THR A 240 -12.78 5.87 -9.70
CA THR A 240 -14.17 6.20 -9.39
C THR A 240 -14.26 7.33 -8.37
N ASP A 241 -15.36 8.09 -8.41
CA ASP A 241 -15.60 9.13 -7.42
C ASP A 241 -15.73 8.53 -6.02
N THR A 242 -15.04 9.11 -5.05
CA THR A 242 -15.21 8.78 -3.64
C THR A 242 -16.08 9.82 -2.94
N VAL A 243 -16.66 9.40 -1.82
CA VAL A 243 -17.36 10.28 -0.89
C VAL A 243 -16.47 10.44 0.34
N ALA A 244 -16.42 11.66 0.88
CA ALA A 244 -15.78 11.91 2.16
C ALA A 244 -16.56 11.20 3.28
N SER A 245 -15.93 10.25 3.97
CA SER A 245 -16.48 9.55 5.13
C SER A 245 -15.42 9.36 6.22
N CYS A 246 -15.67 9.86 7.44
CA CYS A 246 -14.75 9.64 8.56
C CYS A 246 -14.88 8.19 9.04
N ASP A 247 -13.75 7.56 9.33
CA ASP A 247 -13.76 6.20 9.85
C ASP A 247 -14.21 6.16 11.31
N LEU A 248 -14.66 4.97 11.75
CA LEU A 248 -15.04 4.71 13.15
C LEU A 248 -13.92 5.02 14.14
N GLU A 249 -12.65 5.03 13.70
CA GLU A 249 -11.50 5.37 14.52
C GLU A 249 -11.17 6.88 14.50
N GLY A 250 -11.98 7.73 13.85
CA GLY A 250 -11.96 9.21 13.94
C GLY A 250 -10.58 9.84 13.70
N GLN A 251 -9.68 9.08 13.09
CA GLN A 251 -8.26 9.41 12.93
C GLN A 251 -7.87 9.38 11.45
N VAL A 252 -8.72 8.84 10.59
CA VAL A 252 -8.42 8.73 9.16
C VAL A 252 -8.99 9.93 8.43
N GLN A 253 -8.13 10.54 7.62
CA GLN A 253 -8.55 11.51 6.63
C GLN A 253 -9.37 10.82 5.56
N THR A 254 -10.48 11.44 5.25
CA THR A 254 -11.39 10.94 4.23
C THR A 254 -10.98 11.60 2.93
N ASP A 255 -10.64 10.79 1.93
CA ASP A 255 -10.33 11.31 0.61
C ASP A 255 -11.63 11.45 -0.17
N PHE A 256 -12.07 12.68 -0.41
CA PHE A 256 -12.91 12.96 -1.56
C PHE A 256 -12.00 13.06 -2.77
N SER A 257 -12.28 12.27 -3.79
CA SER A 257 -11.51 12.25 -5.02
C SER A 257 -12.44 12.08 -6.21
N GLN A 258 -12.16 12.82 -7.27
CA GLN A 258 -12.87 12.72 -8.53
C GLN A 258 -11.89 12.81 -9.68
N LEU A 259 -12.09 11.96 -10.68
CA LEU A 259 -11.35 11.98 -11.93
C LEU A 259 -12.28 12.36 -13.09
N ARG A 260 -11.86 13.31 -13.90
CA ARG A 260 -12.59 13.78 -15.08
C ARG A 260 -11.67 13.79 -16.30
N LEU A 261 -12.14 13.25 -17.41
CA LEU A 261 -11.51 13.40 -18.72
C LEU A 261 -12.13 14.57 -19.46
N THR A 262 -11.28 15.47 -19.95
CA THR A 262 -11.71 16.60 -20.79
C THR A 262 -12.07 16.12 -22.20
N LYS A 263 -12.66 17.01 -23.02
CA LYS A 263 -12.92 16.73 -24.44
C LYS A 263 -11.65 16.42 -25.25
N LYS A 264 -10.48 16.86 -24.77
CA LYS A 264 -9.16 16.59 -25.38
C LYS A 264 -8.50 15.34 -24.82
N ASN A 265 -9.16 14.63 -23.90
CA ASN A 265 -8.63 13.52 -23.12
C ASN A 265 -7.49 13.90 -22.17
N ASP A 266 -7.41 15.16 -21.75
CA ASP A 266 -6.62 15.52 -20.57
C ASP A 266 -7.32 14.95 -19.32
N ILE A 267 -6.55 14.63 -18.28
CA ILE A 267 -7.09 14.13 -17.02
C ILE A 267 -7.05 15.26 -16.00
N ILE A 268 -8.19 15.58 -15.40
CA ILE A 268 -8.27 16.49 -14.25
C ILE A 268 -8.73 15.68 -13.04
N ILE A 269 -7.94 15.75 -11.99
CA ILE A 269 -8.21 15.15 -10.69
C ILE A 269 -8.55 16.27 -9.72
N HIS A 270 -9.59 16.09 -8.92
CA HIS A 270 -9.87 16.89 -7.74
C HIS A 270 -9.73 15.98 -6.53
N LYS A 271 -8.86 16.33 -5.58
CA LYS A 271 -8.67 15.61 -4.33
C LYS A 271 -8.80 16.58 -3.14
N THR A 272 -9.71 16.26 -2.24
CA THR A 272 -9.90 16.96 -0.98
C THR A 272 -9.67 16.00 0.17
N ILE A 273 -8.77 16.37 1.07
CA ILE A 273 -8.43 15.66 2.29
C ILE A 273 -9.07 16.44 3.44
N TYR A 274 -9.87 15.75 4.24
CA TYR A 274 -10.54 16.34 5.39
C TYR A 274 -9.88 15.92 6.71
N ASP A 275 -9.90 16.82 7.70
CA ASP A 275 -9.52 16.54 9.08
C ASP A 275 -10.76 16.16 9.91
N CYS A 276 -10.84 14.89 10.29
CA CYS A 276 -11.93 14.35 11.13
C CYS A 276 -11.68 14.49 12.63
N SER A 277 -10.47 14.89 13.06
CA SER A 277 -10.07 14.85 14.48
C SER A 277 -10.86 15.83 15.35
N HIS A 278 -11.46 16.85 14.74
CA HIS A 278 -12.20 17.91 15.42
C HIS A 278 -13.72 17.81 15.24
N ASP A 279 -14.26 16.78 14.58
CA ASP A 279 -15.71 16.67 14.34
C ASP A 279 -16.39 15.74 15.38
N PRO A 280 -17.08 16.31 16.40
CA PRO A 280 -17.72 15.53 17.46
C PRO A 280 -18.90 14.68 16.96
N ASN A 281 -19.45 14.98 15.78
CA ASN A 281 -20.56 14.20 15.22
C ASN A 281 -20.08 12.92 14.54
N CYS A 282 -18.81 12.91 14.10
CA CYS A 282 -18.19 11.79 13.41
C CYS A 282 -17.59 10.73 14.36
N SER A 283 -17.56 11.03 15.66
CA SER A 283 -17.01 10.14 16.68
C SER A 283 -18.05 9.25 17.37
N LYS A 284 -19.32 9.30 16.94
CA LYS A 284 -20.42 8.53 17.54
C LYS A 284 -20.64 7.21 16.79
N ASP A 285 -20.93 6.14 17.50
CA ASP A 285 -21.31 4.85 16.90
C ASP A 285 -22.50 5.04 15.95
N GLY A 286 -22.41 4.49 14.73
CA GLY A 286 -23.43 4.62 13.68
C GLY A 286 -23.39 5.92 12.87
N ALA A 287 -22.36 6.77 13.04
CA ALA A 287 -22.18 7.99 12.24
C ALA A 287 -21.51 7.76 10.88
N GLU A 288 -21.08 6.54 10.57
CA GLU A 288 -20.27 6.15 9.40
C GLU A 288 -20.82 6.69 8.07
N ASP A 289 -22.12 6.52 7.84
CA ASP A 289 -22.76 6.86 6.56
C ASP A 289 -23.20 8.33 6.45
N ASN A 290 -23.21 9.06 7.57
CA ASN A 290 -23.81 10.40 7.65
C ASN A 290 -22.86 11.50 8.16
N CYS A 291 -21.67 11.12 8.61
CA CYS A 291 -20.63 12.08 8.97
C CYS A 291 -20.06 12.72 7.69
N LYS A 292 -20.27 14.02 7.56
CA LYS A 292 -19.61 14.85 6.54
C LYS A 292 -18.58 15.72 7.26
N PRO A 293 -17.27 15.45 7.08
CA PRO A 293 -16.28 16.28 7.73
C PRO A 293 -16.36 17.71 7.22
N THR A 294 -16.21 18.66 8.14
CA THR A 294 -16.36 20.10 7.85
C THR A 294 -15.03 20.83 7.69
N MET A 295 -13.95 20.29 8.26
CA MET A 295 -12.62 20.90 8.21
C MET A 295 -11.81 20.33 7.04
N VAL A 296 -11.54 21.16 6.05
CA VAL A 296 -10.69 20.82 4.91
C VAL A 296 -9.22 20.99 5.32
N TYR A 297 -8.44 19.93 5.21
CA TYR A 297 -7.00 19.96 5.44
C TYR A 297 -6.23 20.35 4.16
N SER A 298 -6.57 19.72 3.04
CA SER A 298 -5.96 19.99 1.73
C SER A 298 -7.02 19.90 0.65
N ASP A 299 -6.98 20.79 -0.33
CA ASP A 299 -7.92 20.79 -1.45
C ASP A 299 -7.20 21.15 -2.75
N LYS A 300 -7.01 20.16 -3.61
CA LYS A 300 -6.07 20.23 -4.72
C LYS A 300 -6.67 19.71 -6.02
N PHE A 301 -6.25 20.32 -7.10
CA PHE A 301 -6.50 19.84 -8.45
C PHE A 301 -5.19 19.45 -9.12
N ILE A 302 -5.22 18.37 -9.90
CA ILE A 302 -4.09 17.93 -10.71
C ILE A 302 -4.57 17.84 -12.15
N LEU A 303 -3.92 18.57 -13.05
CA LEU A 303 -4.13 18.48 -14.49
C LEU A 303 -2.98 17.67 -15.09
N ILE A 304 -3.32 16.63 -15.85
CA ILE A 304 -2.40 15.85 -16.65
C ILE A 304 -2.75 16.08 -18.12
N GLU A 305 -1.99 16.95 -18.79
CA GLU A 305 -2.15 17.19 -20.23
C GLU A 305 -1.45 16.10 -21.03
N ASN A 306 -2.05 15.69 -22.15
CA ASN A 306 -1.53 14.63 -23.03
C ASN A 306 -1.13 13.33 -22.28
N PRO A 307 -2.02 12.78 -21.42
CA PRO A 307 -1.67 11.74 -20.45
C PRO A 307 -1.12 10.46 -21.08
N PHE A 308 -1.42 10.19 -22.35
CA PHE A 308 -1.09 8.94 -23.04
C PHE A 308 0.09 9.04 -24.00
N TYR A 309 0.75 10.20 -24.08
CA TYR A 309 1.85 10.45 -25.01
C TYR A 309 3.07 10.95 -24.26
N ASN A 310 3.09 12.23 -23.89
CA ASN A 310 4.12 12.85 -23.08
C ASN A 310 3.43 13.71 -22.01
N PRO A 311 3.08 13.11 -20.86
CA PRO A 311 2.26 13.79 -19.86
C PRO A 311 2.97 15.00 -19.27
N ASN A 312 2.27 16.13 -19.24
CA ASN A 312 2.66 17.30 -18.44
C ASN A 312 1.73 17.39 -17.24
N ILE A 313 2.31 17.48 -16.05
CA ILE A 313 1.58 17.43 -14.78
C ILE A 313 1.63 18.81 -14.14
N PHE A 314 0.46 19.33 -13.77
CA PHE A 314 0.30 20.59 -13.08
C PHE A 314 -0.56 20.40 -11.84
N GLU A 315 -0.15 20.99 -10.73
CA GLU A 315 -0.87 20.93 -9.46
C GLU A 315 -1.33 22.33 -9.06
N PHE A 316 -2.57 22.44 -8.60
CA PHE A 316 -3.20 23.69 -8.18
C PHE A 316 -3.88 23.51 -6.83
N GLU A 317 -3.68 24.47 -5.93
CA GLU A 317 -4.57 24.63 -4.78
C GLU A 317 -5.95 25.06 -5.28
N ALA A 318 -7.03 24.47 -4.75
CA ALA A 318 -8.40 24.72 -5.22
C ALA A 318 -8.81 26.20 -5.15
N LYS A 319 -8.28 26.96 -4.19
CA LYS A 319 -8.51 28.41 -4.04
C LYS A 319 -7.95 29.27 -5.18
N ILE A 320 -7.02 28.76 -5.97
CA ILE A 320 -6.33 29.48 -7.06
C ILE A 320 -6.34 28.70 -8.38
N ILE A 321 -7.21 27.70 -8.52
CA ILE A 321 -7.33 26.97 -9.78
C ILE A 321 -7.80 27.92 -10.91
N PRO A 322 -7.15 27.89 -12.09
CA PRO A 322 -7.64 28.64 -13.25
C PRO A 322 -9.09 28.27 -13.60
N GLU A 323 -9.94 29.27 -13.80
CA GLU A 323 -11.38 29.10 -14.06
C GLU A 323 -11.64 28.16 -15.25
N LYS A 324 -10.80 28.24 -16.28
CA LYS A 324 -10.88 27.35 -17.44
C LYS A 324 -10.76 25.87 -17.04
N ILE A 325 -9.79 25.51 -16.19
CA ILE A 325 -9.58 24.14 -15.73
C ILE A 325 -10.76 23.69 -14.87
N LEU A 326 -11.27 24.56 -13.99
CA LEU A 326 -12.44 24.27 -13.19
C LEU A 326 -13.70 24.00 -14.05
N ASN A 327 -13.89 24.77 -15.12
CA ASN A 327 -14.99 24.57 -16.06
C ASN A 327 -14.83 23.27 -16.88
N GLU A 328 -13.60 22.95 -17.31
CA GLU A 328 -13.30 21.67 -17.96
C GLU A 328 -13.51 20.48 -17.03
N PHE A 329 -13.17 20.61 -15.75
CA PHE A 329 -13.46 19.58 -14.74
C PHE A 329 -14.97 19.35 -14.57
N LYS A 330 -15.75 20.43 -14.39
CA LYS A 330 -17.22 20.35 -14.23
C LYS A 330 -17.93 19.73 -15.43
N THR A 331 -17.40 19.94 -16.62
CA THR A 331 -17.98 19.43 -17.89
C THR A 331 -17.31 18.16 -18.40
N GLY A 332 -16.24 17.72 -17.74
CA GLY A 332 -15.52 16.50 -18.07
C GLY A 332 -16.33 15.26 -17.73
N ARG A 333 -16.03 14.16 -18.42
CA ARG A 333 -16.70 12.88 -18.20
C ARG A 333 -15.91 12.00 -17.24
N LYS A 334 -16.59 11.03 -16.61
CA LYS A 334 -15.91 9.95 -15.88
C LYS A 334 -15.13 9.05 -16.84
N ALA A 335 -14.14 8.34 -16.29
CA ALA A 335 -13.48 7.27 -17.02
C ALA A 335 -14.45 6.12 -17.29
N ASN A 336 -14.34 5.52 -18.48
CA ASN A 336 -15.09 4.34 -18.88
C ASN A 336 -14.31 3.08 -18.49
N ILE A 337 -14.88 2.28 -17.58
CA ILE A 337 -14.30 1.04 -17.08
C ILE A 337 -14.86 -0.10 -17.93
N ASN A 338 -14.00 -0.76 -18.70
CA ASN A 338 -14.43 -1.70 -19.72
C ASN A 338 -14.41 -3.15 -19.23
N ASN A 339 -13.37 -3.55 -18.49
CA ASN A 339 -13.15 -4.95 -18.11
C ASN A 339 -12.57 -5.06 -16.70
N HIS A 340 -13.12 -5.97 -15.90
CA HIS A 340 -12.51 -6.42 -14.64
C HIS A 340 -11.48 -7.52 -14.91
N ILE A 341 -10.34 -7.44 -14.23
CA ILE A 341 -9.29 -8.45 -14.28
C ILE A 341 -9.62 -9.50 -13.22
N ASN A 342 -9.99 -10.70 -13.67
CA ASN A 342 -10.27 -11.84 -12.80
C ASN A 342 -8.99 -12.58 -12.42
#